data_AF-A0ABD6AGW7-F1
#
_entry.id   AF-A0ABD6AGW7-F1
#
_cell.length_a   1.000
_cell.length_b   1.000
_cell.length_c   1.000
_cell.angle_alpha   90.00
_cell.angle_beta   90.00
_cell.angle_gamma   90.00
#
_symmetry.space_group_name_H-M   'P 1'
#
loop_
_entity.id
_entity.type
_entity.pdbx_description
1 polymer ?
#
loop_
_entity_poly.entity_id
_entity_poly.type
_entity_poly.pdbx_seq_one_letter_code
_entity_poly.pdbx_strand_id
1 'polypeptide(L)'
;MLAVEHYASVYGESLMTNLAAELGPELATAVKEERLLTRAVLQAAIASVAHAIQDRRAFLEVLDAEQVALDEAYREGDAIATELAHLDELDIVTSRGRNTACELLAELTERCRQLIDARQQEIQERVVSRYTDGHDLCTYLYADGPGDWTYPVLTVAVSLYRDLTAVRHRLGRRGSTIN
;
A
#
# COMPACT_ATOMS: atom_id res chain seq x y z
N MET A 1 23.39 -22.55 27.42
CA MET A 1 22.14 -22.30 26.68
C MET A 1 21.63 -20.94 27.14
N LEU A 2 21.37 -20.02 26.20
CA LEU A 2 20.75 -18.72 26.54
C LEU A 2 19.39 -19.01 27.18
N ALA A 3 19.19 -18.59 28.42
CA ALA A 3 17.99 -18.88 29.21
C ALA A 3 16.81 -18.03 28.74
N VAL A 4 16.29 -18.32 27.55
CA VAL A 4 15.20 -17.60 26.89
C VAL A 4 14.12 -18.57 26.41
N GLU A 5 13.84 -19.62 27.18
CA GLU A 5 12.78 -20.60 26.89
C GLU A 5 11.39 -19.95 26.69
N HIS A 6 11.16 -18.80 27.33
CA HIS A 6 9.93 -18.03 27.18
C HIS A 6 9.88 -17.21 25.88
N TYR A 7 10.97 -17.08 25.12
CA TYR A 7 11.01 -16.27 23.91
C TYR A 7 9.96 -16.74 22.90
N ALA A 8 9.91 -18.05 22.64
CA ALA A 8 8.94 -18.62 21.71
C ALA A 8 7.49 -18.46 22.18
N SER A 9 7.25 -18.49 23.51
CA SER A 9 5.92 -18.26 24.07
C SER A 9 5.45 -16.81 23.93
N VAL A 10 6.39 -15.85 23.91
CA VAL A 10 6.07 -14.41 23.85
C VAL A 10 5.98 -13.93 22.40
N TYR A 11 6.90 -14.38 21.56
CA TYR A 11 7.06 -13.86 20.19
C TYR A 11 6.51 -14.82 19.11
N GLY A 12 6.03 -16.00 19.48
CA GLY A 12 5.47 -16.98 18.53
C GLY A 12 6.52 -17.71 17.69
N GLU A 13 7.79 -17.33 17.78
CA GLU A 13 8.91 -17.95 17.05
C GLU A 13 10.14 -18.19 17.94
N SER A 14 11.02 -19.11 17.51
CA SER A 14 12.22 -19.41 18.30
C SER A 14 13.24 -18.27 18.22
N LEU A 15 14.02 -18.08 19.29
CA LEU A 15 15.11 -17.08 19.30
C LEU A 15 16.07 -17.26 18.13
N MET A 16 16.38 -18.50 17.74
CA MET A 16 17.30 -18.77 16.63
C MET A 16 16.68 -18.41 15.28
N THR A 17 15.36 -18.59 15.13
CA THR A 17 14.61 -18.16 13.94
C THR A 17 14.66 -16.64 13.82
N ASN A 18 14.32 -15.94 14.89
CA ASN A 18 14.36 -14.48 14.92
C ASN A 18 15.78 -13.95 14.65
N LEU A 19 16.80 -14.53 15.30
CA LEU A 19 18.19 -14.10 15.11
C LEU A 19 18.67 -14.30 13.67
N ALA A 20 18.27 -15.40 13.03
CA ALA A 20 18.64 -15.68 11.65
C ALA A 20 17.96 -14.71 10.68
N ALA A 21 16.68 -14.41 10.90
CA ALA A 21 15.91 -13.46 10.09
C ALA A 21 16.46 -12.02 10.24
N GLU A 22 16.83 -11.63 11.45
CA GLU A 22 17.18 -10.24 11.78
C GLU A 22 18.67 -9.91 11.64
N LEU A 23 19.55 -10.83 12.03
CA LEU A 23 20.99 -10.59 12.11
C LEU A 23 21.80 -11.46 11.16
N GLY A 24 21.13 -12.31 10.38
CA GLY A 24 21.71 -13.20 9.39
C GLY A 24 21.94 -14.63 9.91
N PRO A 25 21.87 -15.63 9.00
CA PRO A 25 22.01 -17.04 9.35
C PRO A 25 23.41 -17.39 9.88
N GLU A 26 24.46 -16.65 9.49
CA GLU A 26 25.83 -16.87 9.94
C GLU A 26 25.97 -16.57 11.44
N LEU A 27 25.37 -15.48 11.91
CA LEU A 27 25.41 -15.13 13.33
C LEU A 27 24.56 -16.09 14.17
N ALA A 28 23.37 -16.47 13.67
CA ALA A 28 22.52 -17.45 14.34
C ALA A 28 23.24 -18.81 14.50
N THR A 29 23.98 -19.23 13.47
CA THR A 29 24.79 -20.45 13.53
C THR A 29 25.92 -20.33 14.53
N ALA A 30 26.68 -19.22 14.50
CA ALA A 30 27.77 -18.98 15.44
C ALA A 30 27.29 -18.96 16.91
N VAL A 31 26.15 -18.32 17.19
CA VAL A 31 25.54 -18.27 18.53
C VAL A 31 25.01 -19.64 18.98
N LYS A 32 24.56 -20.48 18.04
CA LYS A 32 24.08 -21.83 18.31
C LYS A 32 25.22 -22.81 18.60
N GLU A 33 26.35 -22.67 17.90
CA GLU A 33 27.50 -23.57 17.99
C GLU A 33 28.49 -23.18 19.09
N GLU A 34 28.69 -21.88 19.36
CA GLU A 34 29.60 -21.42 20.42
C GLU A 34 28.97 -21.51 21.82
N ARG A 35 29.58 -22.30 22.71
CA ARG A 35 29.22 -22.33 24.15
C ARG A 35 29.59 -21.04 24.90
N LEU A 36 30.47 -20.21 24.34
CA LEU A 36 30.95 -18.94 24.90
C LEU A 36 31.04 -17.91 23.76
N LEU A 37 30.37 -16.76 23.92
CA LEU A 37 30.41 -15.65 22.97
C LEU A 37 31.84 -15.11 22.87
N THR A 38 32.56 -15.44 21.80
CA THR A 38 33.89 -14.89 21.56
C THR A 38 33.83 -13.39 21.26
N ARG A 39 34.94 -12.67 21.46
CA ARG A 39 35.03 -11.23 21.11
C ARG A 39 34.70 -10.98 19.64
N ALA A 40 35.08 -11.90 18.76
CA ALA A 40 34.79 -11.83 17.33
C ALA A 40 33.28 -11.95 17.07
N VAL A 41 32.61 -12.94 17.68
CA VAL A 41 31.14 -13.10 17.57
C VAL A 41 30.40 -11.90 18.15
N LEU A 42 30.85 -11.32 19.26
CA LEU A 42 30.27 -10.10 19.82
C LEU A 42 30.42 -8.89 18.87
N GLN A 43 31.58 -8.72 18.24
CA GLN A 43 31.79 -7.64 17.27
C GLN A 43 30.93 -7.82 16.02
N ALA A 44 30.83 -9.05 15.51
CA ALA A 44 29.93 -9.38 14.40
C ALA A 44 28.46 -9.10 14.78
N ALA A 45 28.03 -9.50 15.98
CA ALA A 45 26.69 -9.22 16.47
C ALA A 45 26.40 -7.72 16.56
N ILE A 46 27.34 -6.92 17.08
CA ILE A 46 27.18 -5.45 17.17
C ILE A 46 27.03 -4.84 15.77
N ALA A 47 27.84 -5.30 14.80
CA ALA A 47 27.76 -4.82 13.42
C ALA A 47 26.42 -5.22 12.77
N SER A 48 25.99 -6.47 12.91
CA SER A 48 24.69 -6.94 12.40
C SER A 48 23.52 -6.18 13.03
N VAL A 49 23.57 -5.92 14.35
CA VAL A 49 22.54 -5.12 15.03
C VAL A 49 22.52 -3.68 14.52
N ALA A 50 23.68 -3.06 14.29
CA ALA A 50 23.74 -1.72 13.74
C ALA A 50 23.11 -1.66 12.33
N HIS A 51 23.38 -2.66 11.47
CA HIS A 51 22.74 -2.78 10.17
C HIS A 51 21.23 -3.04 10.29
N ALA A 52 20.79 -3.95 11.15
CA ALA A 52 19.38 -4.23 11.36
C ALA A 52 18.61 -2.98 11.85
N ILE A 53 19.22 -2.16 12.70
CA ILE A 53 18.65 -0.86 13.12
C ILE A 53 18.51 0.09 11.93
N GLN A 54 19.53 0.18 11.06
CA GLN A 54 19.48 1.02 9.86
C GLN A 54 18.40 0.54 8.89
N ASP A 55 18.35 -0.75 8.63
CA ASP A 55 17.37 -1.38 7.76
C ASP A 55 15.95 -1.12 8.32
N ARG A 56 15.72 -1.29 9.62
CA ARG A 56 14.40 -1.01 10.24
C ARG A 56 14.00 0.45 10.11
N ARG A 57 14.93 1.38 10.28
CA ARG A 57 14.65 2.83 10.11
C ARG A 57 14.27 3.15 8.68
N ALA A 58 15.00 2.63 7.71
CA ALA A 58 14.66 2.78 6.30
C ALA A 58 13.28 2.17 5.98
N PHE A 59 12.94 1.03 6.59
CA PHE A 59 11.62 0.44 6.43
C PHE A 59 10.50 1.29 7.07
N LEU A 60 10.74 1.90 8.24
CA LEU A 60 9.79 2.85 8.83
C LEU A 60 9.54 4.05 7.92
N GLU A 61 10.57 4.59 7.28
CA GLU A 61 10.42 5.68 6.29
C GLU A 61 9.55 5.25 5.10
N VAL A 62 9.66 3.99 4.66
CA VAL A 62 8.80 3.41 3.60
C VAL A 62 7.35 3.30 4.08
N LEU A 63 7.11 2.89 5.32
CA LEU A 63 5.77 2.81 5.90
C LEU A 63 5.13 4.19 6.09
N ASP A 64 5.90 5.17 6.55
CA ASP A 64 5.44 6.55 6.72
C ASP A 64 5.07 7.14 5.35
N ALA A 65 5.90 6.94 4.33
CA ALA A 65 5.61 7.35 2.96
C ALA A 65 4.34 6.67 2.41
N GLU A 66 4.16 5.38 2.68
CA GLU A 66 2.94 4.66 2.28
C GLU A 66 1.70 5.21 2.97
N GLN A 67 1.78 5.52 4.27
CA GLN A 67 0.66 6.12 4.99
C GLN A 67 0.25 7.47 4.39
N VAL A 68 1.21 8.34 4.08
CA VAL A 68 0.95 9.62 3.43
C VAL A 68 0.30 9.43 2.06
N ALA A 69 0.81 8.49 1.25
CA ALA A 69 0.25 8.19 -0.07
C ALA A 69 -1.20 7.66 0.03
N LEU A 70 -1.50 6.83 1.02
CA LEU A 70 -2.87 6.36 1.28
C LEU A 70 -3.81 7.51 1.68
N ASP A 71 -3.36 8.41 2.54
CA ASP A 71 -4.16 9.57 2.98
C ASP A 71 -4.43 10.54 1.83
N GLU A 72 -3.48 10.71 0.91
CA GLU A 72 -3.66 11.49 -0.33
C GLU A 72 -4.64 10.81 -1.28
N ALA A 73 -4.45 9.53 -1.54
CA ALA A 73 -5.33 8.75 -2.42
C ALA A 73 -6.77 8.70 -1.88
N TYR A 74 -6.94 8.56 -0.56
CA TYR A 74 -8.24 8.61 0.09
C TYR A 74 -8.92 9.96 -0.12
N ARG A 75 -8.22 11.06 0.15
CA ARG A 75 -8.78 12.42 -0.03
C ARG A 75 -9.19 12.68 -1.47
N GLU A 76 -8.36 12.29 -2.44
CA GLU A 76 -8.68 12.48 -3.85
C GLU A 76 -9.87 11.60 -4.29
N GLY A 77 -9.89 10.33 -3.88
CA GLY A 77 -10.99 9.42 -4.17
C GLY A 77 -12.31 9.88 -3.57
N ASP A 78 -12.30 10.36 -2.32
CA ASP A 78 -13.48 10.91 -1.63
C ASP A 78 -14.00 12.19 -2.30
N ALA A 79 -13.10 13.08 -2.73
CA ALA A 79 -13.47 14.28 -3.49
C ALA A 79 -14.15 13.91 -4.81
N ILE A 80 -13.57 12.99 -5.58
CA ILE A 80 -14.18 12.53 -6.85
C ILE A 80 -15.54 11.87 -6.60
N ALA A 81 -15.66 11.01 -5.59
CA ALA A 81 -16.92 10.35 -5.24
C ALA A 81 -17.99 11.35 -4.81
N THR A 82 -17.61 12.34 -4.02
CA THR A 82 -18.50 13.42 -3.58
C THR A 82 -18.99 14.25 -4.76
N GLU A 83 -18.09 14.70 -5.64
CA GLU A 83 -18.46 15.47 -6.83
C GLU A 83 -19.32 14.65 -7.82
N LEU A 84 -19.05 13.35 -7.94
CA LEU A 84 -19.90 12.43 -8.71
C LEU A 84 -21.31 12.32 -8.13
N ALA A 85 -21.47 12.32 -6.81
CA ALA A 85 -22.79 12.34 -6.18
C ALA A 85 -23.55 13.64 -6.50
N HIS A 86 -22.86 14.78 -6.55
CA HIS A 86 -23.47 16.06 -6.93
C HIS A 86 -23.92 16.09 -8.39
N LEU A 87 -23.29 15.32 -9.29
CA LEU A 87 -23.74 15.19 -10.68
C LEU A 87 -25.14 14.57 -10.79
N ASP A 88 -25.50 13.66 -9.90
CA ASP A 88 -26.84 13.06 -9.88
C ASP A 88 -27.93 14.07 -9.46
N GLU A 89 -27.55 15.19 -8.83
CA GLU A 89 -28.46 16.27 -8.42
C GLU A 89 -28.65 17.36 -9.49
N LEU A 90 -27.81 17.40 -10.53
CA LEU A 90 -27.89 18.42 -11.59
C LEU A 90 -29.11 18.22 -12.49
N ASP A 91 -29.77 19.32 -12.85
CA ASP A 91 -30.82 19.33 -13.87
C ASP A 91 -30.25 19.19 -15.29
N ILE A 92 -30.10 17.94 -15.70
CA ILE A 92 -29.61 17.55 -17.03
C ILE A 92 -30.66 17.68 -18.14
N VAL A 93 -31.87 18.15 -17.84
CA VAL A 93 -32.92 18.38 -18.86
C VAL A 93 -32.57 19.61 -19.70
N THR A 94 -31.92 20.60 -19.11
CA THR A 94 -31.47 21.79 -19.84
C THR A 94 -30.17 21.53 -20.61
N SER A 95 -30.01 22.18 -21.77
CA SER A 95 -28.77 22.09 -22.56
C SER A 95 -27.56 22.61 -21.78
N ARG A 96 -27.74 23.66 -20.97
CA ARG A 96 -26.69 24.21 -20.09
C ARG A 96 -26.31 23.23 -18.99
N GLY A 97 -27.27 22.71 -18.23
CA GLY A 97 -27.00 21.74 -17.15
C GLY A 97 -26.35 20.46 -17.68
N ARG A 98 -26.76 20.00 -18.87
CA ARG A 98 -26.12 18.87 -19.55
C ARG A 98 -24.67 19.15 -19.94
N ASN A 99 -24.36 20.32 -20.49
CA ASN A 99 -22.99 20.67 -20.85
C ASN A 99 -22.09 20.73 -19.61
N THR A 100 -22.56 21.36 -18.53
CA THR A 100 -21.86 21.39 -17.24
C THR A 100 -21.63 19.99 -16.68
N ALA A 101 -22.64 19.10 -16.74
CA ALA A 101 -22.48 17.71 -16.30
C ALA A 101 -21.45 16.95 -17.16
N CYS A 102 -21.41 17.18 -18.47
CA CYS A 102 -20.41 16.57 -19.36
C CYS A 102 -18.99 17.07 -19.06
N GLU A 103 -18.81 18.37 -18.82
CA GLU A 103 -17.52 18.99 -18.49
C GLU A 103 -16.98 18.44 -17.16
N LEU A 104 -17.81 18.49 -16.10
CA LEU A 104 -17.43 17.95 -14.79
C LEU A 104 -17.13 16.45 -14.86
N LEU A 105 -17.91 15.68 -15.61
CA LEU A 105 -17.65 14.25 -15.75
C LEU A 105 -16.33 13.94 -16.48
N ALA A 106 -15.95 14.76 -17.47
CA ALA A 106 -14.67 14.63 -18.16
C ALA A 106 -13.50 14.94 -17.20
N GLU A 107 -13.63 15.98 -16.39
CA GLU A 107 -12.66 16.34 -15.35
C GLU A 107 -12.48 15.24 -14.31
N LEU A 108 -13.58 14.74 -13.74
CA LEU A 108 -13.56 13.65 -12.76
C LEU A 108 -12.96 12.36 -13.33
N THR A 109 -13.23 12.05 -14.60
CA THR A 109 -12.65 10.89 -15.28
C THR A 109 -11.14 11.01 -15.40
N GLU A 110 -10.64 12.19 -15.73
CA GLU A 110 -9.20 12.44 -15.86
C GLU A 110 -8.49 12.42 -14.50
N ARG A 111 -9.07 13.03 -13.47
CA ARG A 111 -8.56 12.97 -12.09
C ARG A 111 -8.49 11.52 -11.58
N CYS A 112 -9.54 10.74 -11.81
CA CYS A 112 -9.55 9.32 -11.44
C CYS A 112 -8.49 8.51 -12.20
N ARG A 113 -8.24 8.84 -13.48
CA ARG A 113 -7.17 8.21 -14.27
C ARG A 113 -5.79 8.56 -13.73
N GLN A 114 -5.56 9.82 -13.39
CA GLN A 114 -4.31 10.29 -12.79
C GLN A 114 -4.05 9.60 -11.44
N LEU A 115 -5.08 9.42 -10.61
CA LEU A 115 -4.98 8.66 -9.36
C LEU A 115 -4.54 7.21 -9.60
N ILE A 116 -5.11 6.54 -10.61
CA ILE A 116 -4.73 5.17 -10.99
C ILE A 116 -3.28 5.14 -11.49
N ASP A 117 -2.93 6.01 -12.42
CA ASP A 117 -1.61 6.06 -13.06
C ASP A 117 -0.51 6.35 -12.03
N ALA A 118 -0.72 7.35 -11.16
CA ALA A 118 0.20 7.70 -10.07
C ALA A 118 0.42 6.51 -9.14
N ARG A 119 -0.65 5.84 -8.72
CA ARG A 119 -0.54 4.71 -7.81
C ARG A 119 0.14 3.49 -8.44
N GLN A 120 -0.11 3.24 -9.72
CA GLN A 120 0.60 2.18 -10.46
C GLN A 120 2.09 2.48 -10.58
N GLN A 121 2.46 3.73 -10.86
CA GLN A 121 3.86 4.16 -10.94
C GLN A 121 4.57 3.98 -9.59
N GLU A 122 3.95 4.41 -8.48
CA GLU A 122 4.50 4.22 -7.13
C GLU A 122 4.76 2.74 -6.80
N ILE A 123 3.83 1.85 -7.16
CA ILE A 123 3.98 0.41 -6.91
C ILE A 123 5.13 -0.16 -7.76
N GLN A 124 5.28 0.29 -9.00
CA GLN A 124 6.35 -0.18 -9.90
C GLN A 124 7.74 0.33 -9.52
N GLU A 125 7.85 1.55 -9.01
CA GLU A 125 9.12 2.18 -8.65
C GLU A 125 9.64 1.74 -7.27
N ARG A 126 8.83 1.02 -6.48
CA ARG A 126 9.25 0.53 -5.16
C ARG A 126 10.35 -0.53 -5.27
N VAL A 127 11.46 -0.24 -4.61
CA VAL A 127 12.56 -1.19 -4.40
C VAL A 127 12.16 -2.21 -3.35
N VAL A 128 12.29 -3.49 -3.67
CA VAL A 128 12.02 -4.62 -2.75
C VAL A 128 12.87 -4.47 -1.49
N SER A 129 12.23 -4.34 -0.34
CA SER A 129 12.90 -4.24 0.96
C SER A 129 13.31 -5.63 1.46
N ARG A 130 14.38 -5.72 2.26
CA ARG A 130 14.82 -6.98 2.89
C ARG A 130 13.79 -7.58 3.86
N TYR A 131 12.85 -6.76 4.35
CA TYR A 131 11.76 -7.18 5.25
C TYR A 131 10.59 -7.82 4.51
N THR A 132 10.56 -7.68 3.20
CA THR A 132 9.59 -8.33 2.35
C THR A 132 10.29 -9.51 1.70
N ASP A 133 9.85 -10.73 2.01
CA ASP A 133 10.46 -12.03 1.61
C ASP A 133 10.36 -12.29 0.08
N GLY A 134 10.84 -11.33 -0.73
CA GLY A 134 10.55 -11.24 -2.15
C GLY A 134 9.07 -11.03 -2.50
N HIS A 135 8.20 -10.90 -1.50
CA HIS A 135 6.78 -10.56 -1.68
C HIS A 135 6.61 -9.05 -1.73
N ASP A 136 5.62 -8.56 -2.45
CA ASP A 136 5.33 -7.12 -2.55
C ASP A 136 5.03 -6.55 -1.16
N LEU A 137 5.51 -5.33 -0.84
CA LEU A 137 5.13 -4.57 0.36
C LEU A 137 3.61 -4.58 0.55
N CYS A 138 2.86 -4.53 -0.56
CA CYS A 138 1.41 -4.61 -0.56
C CYS A 138 0.89 -5.94 0.01
N THR A 139 1.58 -7.07 -0.24
CA THR A 139 1.24 -8.34 0.39
C THR A 139 1.50 -8.28 1.90
N TYR A 140 2.66 -7.74 2.30
CA TYR A 140 2.99 -7.60 3.73
C TYR A 140 1.97 -6.74 4.49
N LEU A 141 1.49 -5.65 3.88
CA LEU A 141 0.56 -4.72 4.54
C LEU A 141 -0.90 -5.13 4.47
N TYR A 142 -1.33 -5.80 3.40
CA TYR A 142 -2.75 -5.98 3.10
C TYR A 142 -3.22 -7.44 3.07
N ALA A 143 -2.35 -8.44 3.18
CA ALA A 143 -2.73 -9.85 3.12
C ALA A 143 -3.81 -10.26 4.15
N ASP A 144 -3.76 -9.70 5.36
CA ASP A 144 -4.70 -9.99 6.44
C ASP A 144 -5.87 -8.99 6.52
N GLY A 145 -6.04 -8.15 5.48
CA GLY A 145 -7.10 -7.16 5.41
C GLY A 145 -8.51 -7.80 5.35
N PRO A 146 -9.57 -7.06 5.75
CA PRO A 146 -10.95 -7.55 5.74
C PRO A 146 -11.54 -7.86 4.35
N GLY A 147 -10.75 -7.79 3.28
CA GLY A 147 -11.08 -8.45 2.04
C GLY A 147 -9.84 -8.79 1.24
N ASP A 148 -10.03 -9.58 0.19
CA ASP A 148 -8.97 -10.14 -0.66
C ASP A 148 -8.32 -9.08 -1.58
N TRP A 149 -8.03 -7.88 -1.07
CA TRP A 149 -7.50 -6.75 -1.83
C TRP A 149 -5.98 -6.67 -1.65
N THR A 150 -5.20 -7.04 -2.66
CA THR A 150 -3.75 -6.80 -2.65
C THR A 150 -3.40 -5.32 -2.89
N TYR A 151 -4.26 -4.58 -3.59
CA TYR A 151 -4.05 -3.17 -3.94
C TYR A 151 -5.32 -2.36 -3.66
N PRO A 152 -5.55 -1.93 -2.40
CA PRO A 152 -6.82 -1.34 -1.99
C PRO A 152 -7.16 -0.06 -2.77
N VAL A 153 -6.21 0.87 -2.89
CA VAL A 153 -6.39 2.14 -3.62
C VAL A 153 -6.76 1.89 -5.08
N LEU A 154 -6.03 1.03 -5.77
CA LEU A 154 -6.31 0.72 -7.17
C LEU A 154 -7.71 0.10 -7.34
N THR A 155 -8.12 -0.76 -6.41
CA THR A 155 -9.43 -1.40 -6.54
C THR A 155 -10.57 -0.41 -6.33
N VAL A 156 -10.43 0.51 -5.39
CA VAL A 156 -11.40 1.60 -5.18
C VAL A 156 -11.40 2.54 -6.39
N ALA A 157 -10.24 2.98 -6.87
CA ALA A 157 -10.14 3.90 -8.00
C ALA A 157 -10.71 3.29 -9.30
N VAL A 158 -10.46 2.01 -9.57
CA VAL A 158 -11.06 1.30 -10.72
C VAL A 158 -12.59 1.20 -10.58
N SER A 159 -13.09 0.98 -9.37
CA SER A 159 -14.53 0.97 -9.11
C SER A 159 -15.15 2.33 -9.39
N LEU A 160 -14.51 3.40 -8.94
CA LEU A 160 -14.92 4.78 -9.18
C LEU A 160 -14.89 5.14 -10.68
N TYR A 161 -13.84 4.74 -11.40
CA TYR A 161 -13.73 4.93 -12.84
C TYR A 161 -14.86 4.25 -13.62
N ARG A 162 -15.26 3.06 -13.17
CA ARG A 162 -16.40 2.32 -13.74
C ARG A 162 -17.71 3.09 -13.52
N ASP A 163 -17.90 3.66 -12.34
CA ASP A 163 -19.11 4.43 -12.01
C ASP A 163 -19.19 5.71 -12.85
N LEU A 164 -18.08 6.44 -12.97
CA LEU A 164 -17.95 7.60 -13.87
C LEU A 164 -18.30 7.24 -15.32
N THR A 165 -17.78 6.12 -15.81
CA THR A 165 -18.07 5.62 -17.16
C THR A 165 -19.55 5.24 -17.33
N ALA A 166 -20.16 4.64 -16.31
CA ALA A 166 -21.59 4.34 -16.33
C ALA A 166 -22.43 5.62 -16.41
N VAL A 167 -22.09 6.66 -15.65
CA VAL A 167 -22.76 7.98 -15.72
C VAL A 167 -22.62 8.58 -17.12
N ARG A 168 -21.43 8.51 -17.72
CA ARG A 168 -21.15 9.01 -19.08
C ARG A 168 -22.05 8.35 -20.11
N HIS A 169 -22.20 7.02 -20.03
CA HIS A 169 -23.10 6.28 -20.91
C HIS A 169 -24.58 6.60 -20.68
N ARG A 170 -25.00 6.94 -19.45
CA ARG A 170 -26.38 7.40 -19.17
C ARG A 170 -26.65 8.76 -19.80
N LEU A 171 -25.72 9.71 -19.69
CA LEU A 171 -25.83 11.04 -20.29
C LEU A 171 -25.85 10.99 -21.82
N GLY A 172 -24.99 10.17 -22.43
CA GLY A 172 -24.95 9.99 -23.88
C GLY A 172 -26.24 9.41 -24.46
N ARG A 173 -26.86 8.44 -23.77
CA ARG A 173 -28.14 7.84 -24.19
C ARG A 173 -29.30 8.83 -24.12
N ARG A 174 -29.38 9.65 -23.06
CA ARG A 174 -30.45 10.66 -22.91
C ARG A 174 -30.40 11.72 -24.01
N GLY A 175 -29.20 12.11 -24.45
CA GLY A 175 -29.02 13.07 -25.55
C GLY A 175 -29.47 12.60 -26.93
N SER A 176 -29.52 11.28 -27.19
CA SER A 176 -29.95 10.73 -28.48
C SER A 176 -31.47 10.69 -28.67
N THR A 177 -32.25 10.87 -27.61
CA THR A 177 -33.73 10.80 -27.61
C THR A 177 -34.41 12.16 -27.82
N ILE A 178 -33.67 13.26 -27.85
CA ILE A 178 -34.19 14.64 -27.92
C ILE A 178 -33.92 15.27 -29.31
N ASN A 179 -33.43 14.49 -30.28
CA ASN A 179 -33.18 14.95 -31.66
C ASN A 179 -34.18 14.34 -32.63
#